data_AF-A0A921I0A9-F1
#
_entry.id   AF-A0A921I0A9-F1
#
_cell.length_a   1.000
_cell.length_b   1.000
_cell.length_c   1.000
_cell.angle_alpha   90.00
_cell.angle_beta   90.00
_cell.angle_gamma   90.00
#
_symmetry.space_group_name_H-M   'P 1'
#
loop_
_entity.id
_entity.type
_entity.pdbx_description
1 polymer ?
#
loop_
_entity_poly.entity_id
_entity_poly.type
_entity_poly.pdbx_seq_one_letter_code
_entity_poly.pdbx_strand_id
1 'polypeptide(L)'
;MLETLLGLPGFIYQAGGTYYFLGKWICKECTDVDATDCVAMYQMCRDAKEEKEASLYFQKIRAYSDFALEIPYDPEKIRTGIQSLLDSLSPEAAASLEKQIRQVQEDIQ
;
A
#
# COMPACT_ATOMS: atom_id res chain seq x y z
N MET A 1 8.57 4.14 -9.14
CA MET A 1 7.93 3.43 -8.01
C MET A 1 8.29 4.04 -6.68
N LEU A 2 9.57 4.11 -6.28
CA LEU A 2 10.00 4.73 -5.03
C LEU A 2 9.45 6.16 -4.85
N GLU A 3 9.77 7.08 -5.77
CA GLU A 3 9.32 8.49 -5.65
C GLU A 3 7.79 8.61 -5.64
N THR A 4 7.09 7.70 -6.34
CA THR A 4 5.63 7.63 -6.32
C THR A 4 5.12 7.26 -4.94
N LEU A 5 5.65 6.18 -4.34
CA LEU A 5 5.29 5.75 -2.98
C LEU A 5 5.61 6.82 -1.94
N LEU A 6 6.76 7.50 -2.05
CA LEU A 6 7.14 8.60 -1.16
C LEU A 6 6.27 9.85 -1.32
N GLY A 7 5.61 10.01 -2.48
CA GLY A 7 4.63 11.08 -2.72
C GLY A 7 3.22 10.74 -2.26
N LEU A 8 2.90 9.45 -2.12
CA LEU A 8 1.58 8.98 -1.75
C LEU A 8 1.38 8.94 -0.23
N PRO A 9 0.15 9.18 0.24
CA PRO A 9 -0.17 8.94 1.64
C PRO A 9 -0.12 7.42 1.92
N GLY A 10 0.07 7.05 3.18
CA GLY A 10 0.28 5.64 3.58
C GLY A 10 -0.86 4.72 3.16
N PHE A 11 -0.58 3.60 2.50
CA PHE A 11 -1.58 2.60 2.11
C PHE A 11 -0.99 1.20 2.28
N ILE A 12 -1.83 0.16 2.23
CA ILE A 12 -1.37 -1.23 2.30
C ILE A 12 -1.25 -1.78 0.88
N TYR A 13 -0.07 -2.29 0.54
CA TYR A 13 0.21 -2.94 -0.74
C TYR A 13 0.69 -4.36 -0.53
N GLN A 14 0.38 -5.25 -1.47
CA GLN A 14 0.97 -6.58 -1.51
C GLN A 14 2.25 -6.56 -2.34
N ALA A 15 3.35 -7.01 -1.77
CA ALA A 15 4.66 -7.10 -2.42
C ALA A 15 5.33 -8.44 -2.04
N GLY A 16 5.65 -9.27 -3.03
CA GLY A 16 6.36 -10.54 -2.80
C GLY A 16 5.61 -11.55 -1.93
N GLY A 17 4.27 -11.52 -1.90
CA GLY A 17 3.45 -12.41 -1.07
C GLY A 17 3.15 -11.90 0.34
N THR A 18 3.76 -10.77 0.74
CA THR A 18 3.54 -10.14 2.04
C THR A 18 2.86 -8.77 1.86
N TYR A 19 2.14 -8.31 2.88
CA TYR A 19 1.50 -7.00 2.89
C TYR A 19 2.36 -5.99 3.63
N TYR A 20 2.47 -4.78 3.08
CA TYR A 20 3.26 -3.70 3.65
C TYR A 20 2.46 -2.41 3.68
N PHE A 21 2.54 -1.71 4.80
CA PHE A 21 2.22 -0.31 4.92
C PHE A 21 3.32 0.50 4.24
N LEU A 22 3.03 1.08 3.08
CA LEU A 22 3.96 1.89 2.30
C LEU A 22 3.38 3.28 2.05
N GLY A 23 4.22 4.29 2.16
CA GLY A 23 3.91 5.65 1.75
C GLY A 23 4.91 6.64 2.30
N LYS A 24 4.62 7.93 2.13
CA LYS A 24 5.47 9.04 2.58
C LYS A 24 5.97 8.90 4.03
N TRP A 25 5.14 8.39 4.92
CA TRP A 25 5.40 8.37 6.37
C TRP A 25 5.56 6.97 6.96
N ILE A 26 5.44 5.92 6.16
CA ILE A 26 5.44 4.54 6.63
C ILE A 26 6.14 3.60 5.67
N CYS A 27 6.93 2.71 6.23
CA CYS A 27 7.48 1.55 5.53
C CYS A 27 7.61 0.42 6.54
N LYS A 28 6.55 -0.38 6.69
CA LYS A 28 6.54 -1.51 7.62
C LYS A 28 5.68 -2.65 7.12
N GLU A 29 5.97 -3.86 7.59
CA GLU A 29 5.13 -5.03 7.32
C GLU A 29 3.76 -4.87 8.01
N CYS A 30 2.70 -5.32 7.33
CA CYS A 30 1.35 -5.39 7.85
C CYS A 30 1.05 -6.82 8.30
N THR A 31 0.96 -7.02 9.61
CA THR A 31 0.61 -8.31 10.23
C THR A 31 -0.83 -8.35 10.74
N ASP A 32 -1.59 -7.27 10.55
CA ASP A 32 -2.99 -7.17 10.94
C ASP A 32 -3.87 -7.84 9.88
N VAL A 33 -4.52 -8.93 10.26
CA VAL A 33 -5.35 -9.75 9.36
C VAL A 33 -6.56 -8.98 8.87
N ASP A 34 -7.22 -8.18 9.73
CA ASP A 34 -8.39 -7.40 9.34
C ASP A 34 -8.01 -6.34 8.30
N ALA A 35 -6.82 -5.77 8.44
CA ALA A 35 -6.28 -4.82 7.48
C ALA A 35 -5.93 -5.49 6.14
N THR A 36 -5.32 -6.68 6.15
CA THR A 36 -5.00 -7.43 4.91
C THR A 36 -6.26 -7.94 4.20
N ASP A 37 -7.28 -8.36 4.94
CA ASP A 37 -8.57 -8.77 4.38
C ASP A 37 -9.26 -7.60 3.69
N CYS A 38 -9.16 -6.38 4.24
CA CYS A 38 -9.65 -5.19 3.56
C CYS A 38 -8.96 -4.97 2.20
N VAL A 39 -7.66 -5.26 2.07
CA VAL A 39 -6.93 -5.17 0.80
C VAL A 39 -7.44 -6.20 -0.21
N ALA A 40 -7.64 -7.44 0.22
CA ALA A 40 -8.19 -8.49 -0.64
C ALA A 40 -9.59 -8.11 -1.14
N MET A 41 -10.47 -7.65 -0.22
CA MET A 41 -11.82 -7.22 -0.57
C MET A 41 -11.82 -5.99 -1.50
N TYR A 42 -10.94 -5.03 -1.25
CA TYR A 42 -10.76 -3.87 -2.14
C TYR A 42 -10.41 -4.30 -3.56
N GLN A 43 -9.42 -5.19 -3.72
CA GLN A 43 -8.99 -5.69 -5.03
C GLN A 43 -10.12 -6.44 -5.75
N MET A 44 -10.84 -7.31 -5.02
CA MET A 44 -11.99 -8.05 -5.57
C MET A 44 -13.11 -7.12 -6.04
N CYS A 45 -13.55 -6.18 -5.19
CA CYS A 45 -14.62 -5.24 -5.53
C CYS A 45 -14.22 -4.32 -6.69
N ARG A 46 -12.95 -3.90 -6.74
CA ARG A 46 -12.45 -3.09 -7.86
C ARG A 46 -12.48 -3.86 -9.18
N ASP A 47 -12.00 -5.10 -9.19
CA ASP A 47 -12.01 -5.96 -10.38
C ASP A 47 -13.45 -6.29 -10.82
N ALA A 48 -14.38 -6.42 -9.87
CA ALA A 48 -15.81 -6.59 -10.12
C ALA A 48 -16.54 -5.29 -10.52
N LYS A 49 -15.87 -4.13 -10.48
CA LYS A 49 -16.44 -2.79 -10.72
C LYS A 49 -17.56 -2.41 -9.74
N GLU A 50 -17.47 -2.91 -8.50
CA GLU A 50 -18.34 -2.55 -7.40
C GLU A 50 -17.81 -1.28 -6.71
N GLU A 51 -17.99 -0.12 -7.36
CA GLU A 51 -17.35 1.15 -6.98
C GLU A 51 -17.60 1.56 -5.52
N LYS A 52 -18.83 1.37 -5.02
CA LYS A 52 -19.18 1.71 -3.64
C LYS A 52 -18.41 0.86 -2.63
N GLU A 53 -18.25 -0.42 -2.92
CA GLU A 53 -17.69 -1.37 -1.99
C GLU A 53 -16.16 -1.28 -2.04
N ALA A 54 -15.61 -1.10 -3.24
CA ALA A 54 -14.21 -0.74 -3.42
C ALA A 54 -13.86 0.55 -2.66
N SER A 55 -14.69 1.60 -2.77
CA SER A 55 -14.49 2.85 -2.02
C SER A 55 -14.55 2.64 -0.51
N LEU A 56 -15.48 1.83 -0.01
CA LEU A 56 -15.58 1.50 1.42
C LEU A 56 -14.30 0.84 1.94
N TYR A 57 -13.80 -0.20 1.26
CA TYR A 57 -12.58 -0.88 1.68
C TYR A 57 -11.34 0.00 1.51
N PHE A 58 -11.31 0.83 0.46
CA PHE A 58 -10.26 1.82 0.27
C PHE A 58 -10.13 2.76 1.49
N GLN A 59 -11.26 3.30 1.97
CA GLN A 59 -11.27 4.18 3.15
C GLN A 59 -10.89 3.42 4.44
N LYS A 60 -11.24 2.14 4.57
CA LYS A 60 -10.78 1.31 5.69
C LYS A 60 -9.25 1.15 5.69
N ILE A 61 -8.66 0.81 4.54
CA ILE A 61 -7.21 0.64 4.40
C ILE A 61 -6.47 1.96 4.70
N ARG A 62 -7.01 3.09 4.23
CA ARG A 62 -6.55 4.44 4.59
C ARG A 62 -6.50 4.63 6.10
N ALA A 63 -7.60 4.32 6.80
CA ALA A 63 -7.69 4.46 8.24
C ALA A 63 -6.65 3.58 8.97
N TYR A 64 -6.51 2.31 8.61
CA TYR A 64 -5.45 1.44 9.16
C TYR A 64 -4.05 2.02 8.95
N SER A 65 -3.81 2.62 7.79
CA SER A 65 -2.52 3.21 7.45
C SER A 65 -2.22 4.48 8.24
N ASP A 66 -3.24 5.26 8.61
CA ASP A 66 -3.09 6.43 9.48
C ASP A 66 -2.74 6.05 10.93
N PHE A 67 -3.19 4.89 11.40
CA PHE A 67 -2.74 4.33 12.68
C PHE A 67 -1.36 3.66 12.61
N ALA A 68 -0.87 3.39 11.41
CA ALA A 68 0.39 2.72 11.18
C ALA A 68 1.62 3.65 11.12
N LEU A 69 1.40 4.97 11.20
CA LEU A 69 2.42 6.02 11.12
C LEU A 69 3.59 5.78 12.10
N GLU A 70 4.82 5.92 11.60
CA GLU A 70 6.01 5.89 12.46
C GLU A 70 6.31 7.29 13.02
N ILE A 71 6.39 7.40 14.35
CA ILE A 71 6.70 8.65 15.07
C ILE A 71 7.89 8.40 16.00
N PRO A 72 8.98 9.20 15.93
CA PRO A 72 9.15 10.37 15.06
C PRO A 72 9.33 9.98 13.58
N TYR A 73 8.89 10.87 12.68
CA TYR A 73 9.03 10.70 11.24
C TYR A 73 10.52 10.71 10.85
N ASP A 74 10.97 9.63 10.19
CA ASP A 74 12.33 9.48 9.67
C ASP A 74 12.30 9.24 8.15
N PRO A 75 12.50 10.29 7.33
CA PRO A 75 12.43 10.19 5.87
C PRO A 75 13.50 9.28 5.27
N GLU A 76 14.71 9.26 5.85
CA GLU A 76 15.84 8.49 5.33
C GLU A 76 15.63 7.00 5.59
N LYS A 77 15.13 6.65 6.77
CA LYS A 77 14.75 5.27 7.11
C LYS A 77 13.62 4.77 6.20
N ILE A 78 12.58 5.57 5.98
CA ILE A 78 11.45 5.20 5.10
C ILE A 78 11.92 5.02 3.66
N ARG A 79 12.67 5.99 3.12
CA ARG A 79 13.23 5.91 1.76
C ARG A 79 14.09 4.65 1.59
N THR A 80 15.00 4.40 2.51
CA THR A 80 15.90 3.24 2.47
C THR A 80 15.12 1.93 2.59
N GLY A 81 14.10 1.89 3.46
CA GLY A 81 13.23 0.72 3.64
C GLY A 81 12.44 0.40 2.37
N ILE A 82 11.79 1.40 1.77
CA ILE A 82 11.04 1.21 0.52
C ILE A 82 11.99 0.79 -0.61
N GLN A 83 13.15 1.44 -0.73
CA GLN A 83 14.14 1.07 -1.76
C GLN A 83 14.61 -0.38 -1.59
N SER A 84 14.96 -0.78 -0.37
CA SER A 84 15.40 -2.16 -0.07
C SER A 84 14.30 -3.18 -0.37
N LEU A 85 13.05 -2.85 -0.05
CA LEU A 85 11.90 -3.69 -0.39
C LEU A 85 11.81 -3.84 -1.91
N LEU A 86 11.82 -2.74 -2.66
CA LEU A 86 11.72 -2.76 -4.12
C LEU A 86 12.86 -3.54 -4.79
N ASP A 87 14.08 -3.41 -4.30
CA ASP A 87 15.26 -4.14 -4.82
C ASP A 87 15.18 -5.64 -4.54
N SER A 88 14.44 -6.06 -3.51
CA SER A 88 14.23 -7.47 -3.17
C SER A 88 13.13 -8.15 -4.00
N LEU A 89 12.30 -7.38 -4.72
CA LEU A 89 11.17 -7.93 -5.46
C LEU A 89 11.62 -8.60 -6.77
N SER A 90 11.03 -9.76 -7.04
CA SER A 90 11.03 -10.35 -8.38
C SER A 90 10.36 -9.42 -9.40
N PRO A 91 10.71 -9.47 -10.70
CA PRO A 91 10.07 -8.67 -11.74
C PRO A 91 8.53 -8.76 -11.75
N GLU A 92 7.98 -9.94 -11.50
CA GLU A 92 6.54 -10.19 -11.46
C GLU A 92 5.87 -9.48 -10.28
N ALA A 93 6.49 -9.57 -9.09
CA ALA A 93 6.03 -8.88 -7.89
C ALA A 93 6.12 -7.35 -8.04
N ALA A 94 7.18 -6.85 -8.66
CA ALA A 94 7.33 -5.42 -8.92
C ALA A 94 6.25 -4.91 -9.89
N ALA A 95 5.96 -5.64 -10.97
CA ALA A 95 4.89 -5.29 -11.91
C ALA A 95 3.50 -5.30 -11.25
N SER A 96 3.24 -6.29 -10.38
CA SER A 96 2.00 -6.35 -9.58
C SER A 96 1.87 -5.16 -8.63
N LEU A 97 2.94 -4.80 -7.94
CA LEU A 97 2.98 -3.63 -7.06
C LEU A 97 2.75 -2.33 -7.84
N GLU A 98 3.35 -2.22 -9.03
CA GLU A 98 3.15 -1.06 -9.89
C GLU A 98 1.68 -0.90 -10.32
N LYS A 99 1.00 -2.00 -10.66
CA LYS A 99 -0.44 -2.00 -10.96
C LYS A 99 -1.24 -1.49 -9.77
N GLN A 100 -0.96 -2.01 -8.56
CA GLN A 100 -1.65 -1.58 -7.34
C GLN A 100 -1.43 -0.08 -7.06
N ILE A 101 -0.21 0.44 -7.26
CA ILE A 101 0.08 1.86 -7.09
C ILE A 101 -0.77 2.72 -8.03
N ARG A 102 -0.87 2.37 -9.31
CA ARG A 102 -1.70 3.11 -10.27
C ARG A 102 -3.17 3.09 -9.88
N GLN A 103 -3.67 1.94 -9.45
CA GLN A 103 -5.04 1.78 -8.95
C GLN A 103 -5.31 2.72 -7.76
N VAL A 104 -4.43 2.72 -6.78
CA VAL A 104 -4.54 3.62 -5.62
C VAL A 104 -4.50 5.09 -6.04
N GLN A 105 -3.64 5.45 -7.01
CA GLN A 105 -3.59 6.83 -7.53
C GLN A 105 -4.90 7.26 -8.19
N GLU A 106 -5.57 6.36 -8.92
CA GLU A 106 -6.88 6.62 -9.54
C GLU A 106 -7.97 6.83 -8.48
N ASP A 107 -7.96 6.07 -7.38
CA ASP A 107 -9.01 6.13 -6.35
C ASP A 107 -8.79 7.23 -5.30
N ILE A 108 -7.61 7.84 -5.28
CA ILE A 108 -7.31 9.00 -4.43
C ILE A 108 -7.91 10.29 -5.01
N GLN A 109 -8.12 10.37 -6.33
CA GLN A 109 -8.62 11.55 -7.03
C GLN A 109 -10.12 11.77 -6.83
#